data_AF-A0A9X7V2W1-F1
#
_entry.id   AF-A0A9X7V2W1-F1
#
_cell.length_a   1.000
_cell.length_b   1.000
_cell.length_c   1.000
_cell.angle_alpha   90.00
_cell.angle_beta   90.00
_cell.angle_gamma   90.00
#
_symmetry.space_group_name_H-M   'P 1'
#
loop_
_entity.id
_entity.type
_entity.pdbx_description
1 polymer ?
#
loop_
_entity_poly.entity_id
_entity_poly.type
_entity_poly.pdbx_seq_one_letter_code
_entity_poly.pdbx_strand_id
1 'polypeptide(L)'
;MPLTRMFRIDLRRSVVLLTVAATLVTLVIGFYASSQVQRQMLIDNTLEANRVYAAKLADITEQSFAGARQQLGFASALIGRHFNDDQNLENEVRRLRMQSNRYDTVMVVDAQGLVRAASPASRHLKGEQLDNPGSQQALRQRRAAVSEPYMSPRGNLVVLVSQPIFGPDGQYLGYVAGAIHLKQSGPLAALLGEHFYQDGSYIYVVDRTRRLLYHPQPERLGTVVGANPVIDAVLLGESGSQRLINSQGVDMLAGYAQVPSVGWGIVAQRPTEVTLSALEGLMMEVLRETAPMAVLTLLLVGMLASLIARPLWQLAQAASEMDAPETPERIHRIRSWYFEAAQLKRALLLGISLLHQKIGKLNLDAQTDPLTGLRNRRGLTTAVEMLRAEQRHFAVITLDIDHFKRINDTCGHDVGDQVIRQVADLMRSCSRDSDVLCRFGGEEFLVLLPNADCHSAAQVGERLRHCVEQAKIDTVGAVTISLGVAEWPTHGETAEQVFKRADEALYRAKQAGRNRLLVAPSGNAEPPASQ
;
A
#
# COMPACT_ATOMS: atom_id res chain seq x y z
N MET A 1 -17.85 18.63 25.56
CA MET A 1 -16.90 17.52 25.35
C MET A 1 -16.18 17.77 24.02
N PRO A 2 -14.86 18.05 23.99
CA PRO A 2 -14.21 18.44 22.75
C PRO A 2 -13.89 17.21 21.89
N LEU A 3 -14.04 17.35 20.57
CA LEU A 3 -13.74 16.38 19.50
C LEU A 3 -12.26 15.92 19.44
N THR A 4 -11.39 16.37 20.35
CA THR A 4 -9.93 16.14 20.32
C THR A 4 -9.49 14.78 20.87
N ARG A 5 -10.39 13.94 21.38
CA ARG A 5 -10.06 12.57 21.84
C ARG A 5 -10.22 11.47 20.78
N MET A 6 -10.85 11.72 19.64
CA MET A 6 -11.07 10.69 18.61
C MET A 6 -9.84 10.37 17.73
N PHE A 7 -8.79 11.18 17.75
CA PHE A 7 -7.63 11.03 16.85
C PHE A 7 -6.25 11.02 17.56
N ARG A 8 -6.14 10.40 18.74
CA ARG A 8 -4.80 9.98 19.21
C ARG A 8 -4.50 8.59 18.64
N ILE A 9 -4.23 8.54 17.34
CA ILE A 9 -3.72 7.34 16.69
C ILE A 9 -2.30 7.14 17.21
N ASP A 10 -2.03 6.02 17.88
CA ASP A 10 -0.69 5.69 18.34
C ASP A 10 0.26 5.43 17.15
N LEU A 11 1.57 5.56 17.38
CA LEU A 11 2.60 5.36 16.34
C LEU A 11 2.43 4.00 15.63
N ARG A 12 2.05 2.97 16.38
CA ARG A 12 1.84 1.62 15.85
C ARG A 12 0.72 1.57 14.82
N ARG A 13 -0.46 2.10 15.14
CA ARG A 13 -1.59 2.16 14.22
C ARG A 13 -1.27 3.01 13.00
N SER A 14 -0.54 4.11 13.18
CA SER A 14 -0.14 5.01 12.08
C SER A 14 0.78 4.32 11.08
N VAL A 15 1.83 3.62 11.57
CA VAL A 15 2.77 2.88 10.71
C VAL A 15 2.06 1.75 9.96
N VAL A 16 1.22 0.95 10.64
CA VAL A 16 0.47 -0.14 10.00
C VAL A 16 -0.52 0.40 8.96
N LEU A 17 -1.27 1.45 9.27
CA LEU A 17 -2.23 2.05 8.34
C LEU A 17 -1.51 2.57 7.09
N LEU A 18 -0.40 3.29 7.27
CA LEU A 18 0.37 3.87 6.18
C LEU A 18 0.95 2.79 5.26
N THR A 19 1.55 1.73 5.82
CA THR A 19 2.14 0.66 5.00
C THR A 19 1.08 -0.16 4.27
N VAL A 20 -0.04 -0.47 4.92
CA VAL A 20 -1.18 -1.16 4.30
C VAL A 20 -1.79 -0.29 3.20
N ALA A 21 -1.99 1.01 3.43
CA ALA A 21 -2.52 1.93 2.43
C ALA A 21 -1.58 2.08 1.23
N ALA A 22 -0.28 2.26 1.46
CA ALA A 22 0.71 2.32 0.38
C ALA A 22 0.76 1.03 -0.45
N THR A 23 0.66 -0.13 0.21
CA THR A 23 0.59 -1.43 -0.48
C THR A 23 -0.69 -1.55 -1.30
N LEU A 24 -1.84 -1.14 -0.76
CA LEU A 24 -3.11 -1.14 -1.49
C LEU A 24 -3.08 -0.23 -2.72
N VAL A 25 -2.55 0.98 -2.58
CA VAL A 25 -2.38 1.92 -3.70
C VAL A 25 -1.49 1.31 -4.78
N THR A 26 -0.39 0.66 -4.39
CA THR A 26 0.51 -0.01 -5.34
C THR A 26 -0.19 -1.15 -6.09
N LEU A 27 -1.01 -1.95 -5.38
CA LEU A 27 -1.80 -3.02 -5.99
C LEU A 27 -2.84 -2.47 -6.99
N VAL A 28 -3.53 -1.38 -6.64
CA VAL A 28 -4.49 -0.72 -7.53
C VAL A 28 -3.82 -0.17 -8.77
N ILE A 29 -2.67 0.50 -8.63
CA ILE A 29 -1.88 1.02 -9.75
C ILE A 29 -1.42 -0.15 -10.65
N GLY A 30 -0.92 -1.23 -10.05
CA GLY A 30 -0.49 -2.42 -10.78
C GLY A 30 -1.63 -3.06 -11.58
N PHE A 31 -2.81 -3.19 -10.97
CA PHE A 31 -4.00 -3.72 -11.63
C PHE A 31 -4.45 -2.81 -12.79
N TYR A 32 -4.49 -1.50 -12.58
CA TYR A 32 -4.83 -0.54 -13.63
C TYR A 32 -3.83 -0.58 -14.80
N ALA A 33 -2.52 -0.62 -14.51
CA ALA A 33 -1.48 -0.74 -15.52
C ALA A 33 -1.63 -2.04 -16.32
N SER A 34 -1.87 -3.17 -15.65
CA SER A 34 -2.14 -4.46 -16.30
C SER A 34 -3.35 -4.39 -17.23
N SER A 35 -4.45 -3.78 -16.77
CA SER A 35 -5.66 -3.60 -17.59
C SER A 35 -5.39 -2.78 -18.86
N GLN A 36 -4.64 -1.68 -18.75
CA GLN A 36 -4.26 -0.86 -19.91
C GLN A 36 -3.37 -1.63 -20.89
N VAL A 37 -2.37 -2.37 -20.40
CA VAL A 37 -1.49 -3.18 -21.24
C VAL A 37 -2.28 -4.29 -21.95
N GLN A 38 -3.16 -5.01 -21.25
CA GLN A 38 -3.99 -6.06 -21.83
C GLN A 38 -4.97 -5.50 -22.88
N ARG A 39 -5.57 -4.34 -22.59
CA ARG A 39 -6.43 -3.61 -23.54
C ARG A 39 -5.67 -3.30 -24.84
N GLN A 40 -4.47 -2.75 -24.72
CA GLN A 40 -3.65 -2.37 -25.87
C GLN A 40 -3.20 -3.62 -26.66
N MET A 41 -2.78 -4.67 -25.96
CA MET A 41 -2.38 -5.94 -26.57
C MET A 41 -3.52 -6.59 -27.36
N LEU A 42 -4.76 -6.57 -26.85
CA LEU A 42 -5.93 -7.08 -27.57
C LEU A 42 -6.20 -6.29 -28.87
N ILE A 43 -6.07 -4.96 -28.82
CA ILE A 43 -6.24 -4.09 -29.98
C ILE A 43 -5.16 -4.39 -31.03
N ASP A 44 -3.89 -4.40 -30.62
CA ASP A 44 -2.76 -4.59 -31.51
C ASP A 44 -2.76 -5.99 -32.14
N ASN A 45 -3.02 -7.03 -31.35
CA ASN A 45 -3.17 -8.40 -31.85
C ASN A 45 -4.32 -8.54 -32.84
N THR A 46 -5.45 -7.85 -32.60
CA THR A 46 -6.60 -7.91 -33.52
C THR A 46 -6.32 -7.14 -34.81
N LEU A 47 -5.65 -5.99 -34.73
CA LEU A 47 -5.22 -5.23 -35.91
C LEU A 47 -4.25 -6.05 -36.76
N GLU A 48 -3.27 -6.71 -36.14
CA GLU A 48 -2.30 -7.55 -36.83
C GLU A 48 -2.95 -8.82 -37.41
N ALA A 49 -3.85 -9.46 -36.66
CA ALA A 49 -4.61 -10.61 -37.16
C ALA A 49 -5.44 -10.23 -38.39
N ASN A 50 -6.16 -9.10 -38.34
CA ASN A 50 -6.93 -8.61 -39.49
C ASN A 50 -6.04 -8.23 -40.68
N ARG A 51 -4.84 -7.66 -40.44
CA ARG A 51 -3.87 -7.34 -41.51
C ARG A 51 -3.39 -8.60 -42.22
N VAL A 52 -2.92 -9.59 -41.46
CA VAL A 52 -2.43 -10.87 -41.99
C VAL A 52 -3.56 -11.60 -42.73
N TYR A 53 -4.76 -11.55 -42.17
CA TYR A 53 -5.93 -12.18 -42.77
C TYR A 53 -6.35 -11.53 -44.09
N ALA A 54 -6.41 -10.19 -44.15
CA ALA A 54 -6.67 -9.45 -45.40
C ALA A 54 -5.57 -9.70 -46.45
N ALA A 55 -4.30 -9.72 -46.06
CA ALA A 55 -3.18 -10.03 -46.95
C ALA A 55 -3.27 -11.46 -47.52
N LYS A 56 -3.62 -12.44 -46.67
CA LYS A 56 -3.84 -13.83 -47.11
C LYS A 56 -4.99 -13.93 -48.10
N LEU A 57 -6.11 -13.26 -47.86
CA LEU A 57 -7.21 -13.22 -48.82
C LEU A 57 -6.82 -12.54 -50.14
N ALA A 58 -6.02 -11.47 -50.07
CA ALA A 58 -5.55 -10.78 -51.25
C ALA A 58 -4.65 -11.67 -52.12
N ASP A 59 -3.73 -12.41 -51.48
CA ASP A 59 -2.86 -13.39 -52.16
C ASP A 59 -3.66 -14.55 -52.76
N ILE A 60 -4.63 -15.12 -52.02
CA ILE A 60 -5.52 -16.17 -52.55
C ILE A 60 -6.33 -15.66 -53.76
N THR A 61 -6.81 -14.42 -53.69
CA THR A 61 -7.58 -13.80 -54.78
C THR A 61 -6.69 -13.55 -56.00
N GLU A 62 -5.47 -13.04 -55.79
CA GLU A 62 -4.45 -12.85 -56.83
C GLU A 62 -4.11 -14.18 -57.53
N GLN A 63 -3.81 -15.23 -56.76
CA GLN A 63 -3.53 -16.56 -57.29
C GLN A 63 -4.72 -17.15 -58.05
N SER A 64 -5.95 -16.88 -57.58
CA SER A 64 -7.16 -17.32 -58.27
C SER A 64 -7.31 -16.65 -59.64
N PHE A 65 -7.09 -15.34 -59.75
CA PHE A 65 -7.09 -14.62 -61.02
C PHE A 65 -5.93 -15.02 -61.93
N ALA A 66 -4.73 -15.23 -61.38
CA ALA A 66 -3.57 -15.73 -62.13
C ALA A 66 -3.86 -17.11 -62.73
N GLY A 67 -4.42 -18.03 -61.94
CA GLY A 67 -4.84 -19.36 -62.39
C GLY A 67 -5.97 -19.29 -63.44
N ALA A 68 -6.91 -18.35 -63.30
CA ALA A 68 -7.99 -18.13 -64.26
C ALA A 68 -7.41 -17.72 -65.63
N ARG A 69 -6.49 -16.74 -65.62
CA ARG A 69 -5.79 -16.28 -66.82
C ARG A 69 -4.96 -17.38 -67.46
N GLN A 70 -4.26 -18.20 -66.68
CA GLN A 70 -3.46 -19.31 -67.21
C GLN A 70 -4.34 -20.37 -67.89
N GLN A 71 -5.44 -20.75 -67.25
CA GLN A 71 -6.39 -21.73 -67.79
C GLN A 71 -7.02 -21.24 -69.10
N LEU A 72 -7.49 -19.99 -69.14
CA LEU A 72 -8.03 -19.39 -70.36
C LEU A 72 -6.95 -19.17 -71.42
N GLY A 73 -5.70 -18.92 -71.02
CA GLY A 73 -4.58 -18.79 -71.95
C GLY A 73 -4.27 -20.10 -72.68
N PHE A 74 -4.28 -21.22 -71.94
CA PHE A 74 -4.15 -22.54 -72.54
C PHE A 74 -5.31 -22.85 -73.49
N ALA A 75 -6.56 -22.58 -73.08
CA ALA A 75 -7.72 -22.79 -73.93
C ALA A 75 -7.70 -21.90 -75.18
N SER A 76 -7.27 -20.64 -75.04
CA SER A 76 -7.11 -19.72 -76.18
C SER A 76 -6.19 -20.30 -77.26
N ALA A 77 -5.05 -20.88 -76.86
CA ALA A 77 -4.12 -21.50 -77.79
C ALA A 77 -4.70 -22.74 -78.49
N LEU A 78 -5.55 -23.51 -77.80
CA LEU A 78 -6.25 -24.67 -78.39
C LEU A 78 -7.33 -24.23 -79.37
N ILE A 79 -8.14 -23.25 -78.96
CA ILE A 79 -9.23 -22.66 -79.75
C ILE A 79 -8.69 -22.02 -81.02
N GLY A 80 -7.56 -21.31 -80.96
CA GLY A 80 -6.96 -20.65 -82.12
C GLY A 80 -6.64 -21.59 -83.29
N ARG A 81 -6.36 -22.88 -83.02
CA ARG A 81 -6.10 -23.89 -84.06
C ARG A 81 -7.36 -24.41 -84.77
N HIS A 82 -8.50 -24.38 -84.09
CA HIS A 82 -9.77 -24.93 -84.57
C HIS A 82 -10.91 -23.90 -84.48
N PHE A 83 -10.59 -22.61 -84.69
CA PHE A 83 -11.53 -21.52 -84.45
C PHE A 83 -12.80 -21.57 -85.32
N ASN A 84 -12.72 -22.22 -86.49
CA ASN A 84 -13.83 -22.37 -87.42
C ASN A 84 -14.70 -23.61 -87.15
N ASP A 85 -14.32 -24.45 -86.19
CA ASP A 85 -15.08 -25.64 -85.79
C ASP A 85 -15.98 -25.30 -84.59
N ASP A 86 -17.24 -24.93 -84.87
CA ASP A 86 -18.21 -24.56 -83.84
C ASP A 86 -18.43 -25.67 -82.79
N GLN A 87 -18.34 -26.94 -83.18
CA GLN A 87 -18.51 -28.06 -82.26
C GLN A 87 -17.33 -28.16 -81.28
N ASN A 88 -16.11 -27.90 -81.76
CA ASN A 88 -14.92 -27.81 -80.93
C ASN A 88 -15.03 -26.66 -79.92
N LEU A 89 -15.46 -25.48 -80.38
CA LEU A 89 -15.67 -24.32 -79.52
C LEU A 89 -16.68 -24.61 -78.40
N GLU A 90 -17.82 -25.23 -78.73
CA GLU A 90 -18.85 -25.60 -77.76
C GLU A 90 -18.34 -26.60 -76.71
N ASN A 91 -17.60 -27.62 -77.14
CA ASN A 91 -16.99 -28.60 -76.25
C ASN A 91 -15.99 -27.94 -75.29
N GLU A 92 -15.18 -27.01 -75.80
CA GLU A 92 -14.15 -26.35 -75.00
C GLU A 92 -14.73 -25.38 -73.97
N VAL A 93 -15.72 -24.55 -74.32
CA VAL A 93 -16.38 -23.68 -73.34
C VAL A 93 -17.16 -24.49 -72.30
N ARG A 94 -17.74 -25.64 -72.68
CA ARG A 94 -18.37 -26.56 -71.74
C ARG A 94 -17.35 -27.17 -70.79
N ARG A 95 -16.21 -27.66 -71.30
CA ARG A 95 -15.10 -28.20 -70.49
C ARG A 95 -14.62 -27.17 -69.49
N LEU A 96 -14.31 -25.95 -69.93
CA LEU A 96 -13.81 -24.88 -69.07
C LEU A 96 -14.77 -24.56 -67.91
N ARG A 97 -16.07 -24.45 -68.20
CA ARG A 97 -17.07 -24.17 -67.15
C ARG A 97 -17.23 -25.34 -66.17
N MET A 98 -17.27 -26.57 -66.67
CA MET A 98 -17.51 -27.75 -65.82
C MET A 98 -16.25 -28.18 -65.04
N GLN A 99 -15.06 -27.93 -65.57
CA GLN A 99 -13.79 -28.35 -64.97
C GLN A 99 -13.38 -27.48 -63.79
N SER A 100 -13.61 -26.18 -63.88
CA SER A 100 -13.36 -25.25 -62.79
C SER A 100 -14.69 -24.57 -62.47
N ASN A 101 -15.25 -24.85 -61.29
CA ASN A 101 -16.44 -24.20 -60.75
C ASN A 101 -16.16 -22.71 -60.40
N ARG A 102 -15.43 -22.01 -61.26
CA ARG A 102 -14.92 -20.64 -61.13
C ARG A 102 -15.73 -19.65 -61.97
N TYR A 103 -16.19 -20.10 -63.14
CA TYR A 103 -16.91 -19.26 -64.09
C TYR A 103 -18.39 -19.61 -64.08
N ASP A 104 -19.24 -18.60 -63.95
CA ASP A 104 -20.68 -18.76 -64.14
C ASP A 104 -21.00 -18.98 -65.62
N THR A 105 -20.31 -18.25 -66.50
CA THR A 105 -20.44 -18.36 -67.95
C THR A 105 -19.07 -18.30 -68.61
N VAL A 106 -18.82 -19.20 -69.56
CA VAL A 106 -17.63 -19.17 -70.42
C VAL A 106 -18.09 -18.95 -71.86
N MET A 107 -17.40 -18.08 -72.60
CA MET A 107 -17.76 -17.72 -73.96
C MET A 107 -16.54 -17.54 -74.86
N VAL A 108 -16.71 -17.83 -76.15
CA VAL A 108 -15.80 -17.48 -77.24
C VAL A 108 -16.48 -16.45 -78.10
N VAL A 109 -15.80 -15.33 -78.33
CA VAL A 109 -16.31 -14.18 -79.08
C VAL A 109 -15.32 -13.87 -80.18
N ASP A 110 -15.80 -13.63 -81.39
CA ASP A 110 -14.94 -13.30 -82.53
C ASP A 110 -14.47 -11.84 -82.54
N ALA A 111 -13.62 -11.50 -83.51
CA ALA A 111 -13.05 -10.17 -83.67
C ALA A 111 -14.09 -9.07 -83.93
N GLN A 112 -15.31 -9.43 -84.35
CA GLN A 112 -16.43 -8.53 -84.59
C GLN A 112 -17.32 -8.38 -83.34
N GLY A 113 -17.05 -9.13 -82.27
CA GLY A 113 -17.81 -9.10 -81.03
C GLY A 113 -18.99 -10.08 -81.00
N LEU A 114 -19.11 -10.99 -81.97
CA LEU A 114 -20.17 -11.99 -82.04
C LEU A 114 -19.80 -13.23 -81.23
N VAL A 115 -20.72 -13.71 -80.39
CA VAL A 115 -20.50 -14.92 -79.59
C VAL A 115 -20.62 -16.17 -80.47
N ARG A 116 -19.50 -16.89 -80.63
CA ARG A 116 -19.42 -18.13 -81.40
C ARG A 116 -19.84 -19.34 -80.58
N ALA A 117 -19.47 -19.38 -79.30
CA ALA A 117 -19.85 -20.44 -78.37
C ALA A 117 -20.00 -19.90 -76.94
N ALA A 118 -20.91 -20.47 -76.16
CA ALA A 118 -21.08 -20.14 -74.75
C ALA A 118 -21.59 -21.34 -73.92
N SER A 119 -21.12 -21.43 -72.67
CA SER A 119 -21.60 -22.40 -71.67
C SER A 119 -21.95 -21.65 -70.38
N PRO A 120 -23.19 -21.75 -69.85
CA PRO A 120 -24.26 -22.62 -70.31
C PRO A 120 -24.84 -22.11 -71.63
N ALA A 121 -25.21 -23.04 -72.52
CA ALA A 121 -25.82 -22.67 -73.80
C ALA A 121 -27.19 -22.02 -73.53
N SER A 122 -27.27 -20.71 -73.68
CA SER A 122 -28.54 -19.98 -73.60
C SER A 122 -28.86 -19.40 -74.98
N ARG A 123 -30.13 -19.50 -75.42
CA ARG A 123 -30.59 -18.97 -76.72
C ARG A 123 -30.32 -17.46 -76.92
N HIS A 124 -30.05 -16.73 -75.83
CA HIS A 124 -29.77 -15.30 -75.79
C HIS A 124 -28.27 -14.99 -75.66
N LEU A 125 -27.37 -15.90 -76.03
CA LEU A 125 -25.92 -15.65 -75.98
C LEU A 125 -25.25 -16.00 -77.29
N LYS A 126 -25.48 -17.19 -77.85
CA LYS A 126 -24.88 -17.59 -79.13
C LYS A 126 -25.46 -16.76 -80.27
N GLY A 127 -24.59 -16.13 -81.07
CA GLY A 127 -25.00 -15.26 -82.18
C GLY A 127 -25.41 -13.84 -81.75
N GLU A 128 -25.32 -13.48 -80.48
CA GLU A 128 -25.46 -12.08 -80.06
C GLU A 128 -24.14 -11.33 -80.17
N GLN A 129 -24.23 -10.05 -80.52
CA GLN A 129 -23.09 -9.13 -80.48
C GLN A 129 -23.01 -8.50 -79.09
N LEU A 130 -21.90 -8.74 -78.38
CA LEU A 130 -21.77 -8.29 -76.99
C LEU A 130 -21.28 -6.84 -76.92
N ASP A 131 -22.20 -5.94 -76.55
CA ASP A 131 -21.91 -4.52 -76.33
C ASP A 131 -21.89 -4.14 -74.84
N ASN A 132 -21.09 -4.85 -74.07
CA ASN A 132 -20.90 -4.56 -72.63
C ASN A 132 -19.47 -4.10 -72.35
N PRO A 133 -19.23 -3.36 -71.24
CA PRO A 133 -17.92 -2.79 -70.94
C PRO A 133 -16.78 -3.84 -70.94
N GLY A 134 -17.01 -5.02 -70.36
CA GLY A 134 -16.02 -6.09 -70.32
C GLY A 134 -15.65 -6.62 -71.70
N SER A 135 -16.64 -6.88 -72.55
CA SER A 135 -16.44 -7.32 -73.94
C SER A 135 -15.73 -6.27 -74.79
N GLN A 136 -16.15 -5.01 -74.69
CA GLN A 136 -15.49 -3.92 -75.41
C GLN A 136 -14.03 -3.73 -74.96
N GLN A 137 -13.75 -3.91 -73.66
CA GLN A 137 -12.40 -3.84 -73.13
C GLN A 137 -11.53 -4.97 -73.71
N ALA A 138 -12.04 -6.19 -73.78
CA ALA A 138 -11.32 -7.34 -74.34
C ALA A 138 -10.98 -7.15 -75.83
N LEU A 139 -11.97 -6.70 -76.64
CA LEU A 139 -11.80 -6.44 -78.08
C LEU A 139 -10.79 -5.32 -78.36
N ARG A 140 -10.79 -4.26 -77.53
CA ARG A 140 -9.88 -3.12 -77.66
C ARG A 140 -8.46 -3.45 -77.20
N GLN A 141 -8.32 -4.10 -76.04
CA GLN A 141 -7.00 -4.33 -75.43
C GLN A 141 -6.23 -5.49 -76.05
N ARG A 142 -6.92 -6.51 -76.60
CA ARG A 142 -6.34 -7.69 -77.27
C ARG A 142 -5.19 -8.36 -76.49
N ARG A 143 -5.29 -8.34 -75.17
CA ARG A 143 -4.32 -8.93 -74.22
C ARG A 143 -5.07 -9.56 -73.06
N ALA A 144 -4.39 -10.44 -72.34
CA ALA A 144 -4.91 -11.02 -71.10
C ALA A 144 -5.34 -9.90 -70.14
N ALA A 145 -6.63 -9.86 -69.78
CA ALA A 145 -7.16 -8.80 -68.94
C ALA A 145 -8.32 -9.29 -68.08
N VAL A 146 -8.42 -8.70 -66.89
CA VAL A 146 -9.61 -8.74 -66.06
C VAL A 146 -10.29 -7.39 -66.23
N SER A 147 -11.57 -7.40 -66.60
CA SER A 147 -12.34 -6.16 -66.78
C SER A 147 -12.63 -5.48 -65.45
N GLU A 148 -12.89 -4.17 -65.51
CA GLU A 148 -13.52 -3.49 -64.39
C GLU A 148 -14.91 -4.10 -64.10
N PRO A 149 -15.35 -4.14 -62.83
CA PRO A 149 -16.66 -4.66 -62.49
C PRO A 149 -17.78 -3.87 -63.17
N TYR A 150 -18.72 -4.56 -63.83
CA TYR A 150 -19.85 -3.94 -64.51
C TYR A 150 -21.15 -4.71 -64.25
N MET A 151 -22.28 -4.04 -64.46
CA MET A 151 -23.59 -4.69 -64.40
C MET A 151 -23.85 -5.43 -65.71
N SER A 152 -24.06 -6.75 -65.62
CA SER A 152 -24.57 -7.54 -66.74
C SER A 152 -25.99 -7.07 -67.11
N PRO A 153 -26.46 -7.36 -68.34
CA PRO A 153 -27.85 -7.06 -68.75
C PRO A 153 -28.93 -7.68 -67.84
N ARG A 154 -28.57 -8.73 -67.08
CA ARG A 154 -29.45 -9.39 -66.11
C ARG A 154 -29.38 -8.77 -64.70
N GLY A 155 -28.71 -7.62 -64.54
CA GLY A 155 -28.60 -6.92 -63.25
C GLY A 155 -27.65 -7.57 -62.25
N ASN A 156 -26.79 -8.51 -62.67
CA ASN A 156 -25.74 -9.07 -61.81
C ASN A 156 -24.44 -8.28 -62.00
N LEU A 157 -23.75 -7.97 -60.90
CA LEU A 157 -22.40 -7.43 -60.94
C LEU A 157 -21.42 -8.54 -61.32
N VAL A 158 -20.68 -8.34 -62.41
CA VAL A 158 -19.82 -9.35 -63.01
C VAL A 158 -18.45 -8.80 -63.33
N VAL A 159 -17.48 -9.70 -63.38
CA VAL A 159 -16.13 -9.44 -63.85
C VAL A 159 -15.79 -10.45 -64.93
N LEU A 160 -15.35 -9.96 -66.07
CA LEU A 160 -14.91 -10.76 -67.21
C LEU A 160 -13.40 -10.96 -67.15
N VAL A 161 -12.95 -12.21 -67.06
CA VAL A 161 -11.55 -12.61 -67.29
C VAL A 161 -11.43 -13.03 -68.75
N SER A 162 -10.58 -12.35 -69.51
CA SER A 162 -10.48 -12.54 -70.96
C SER A 162 -9.05 -12.82 -71.42
N GLN A 163 -8.93 -13.64 -72.46
CA GLN A 163 -7.69 -13.97 -73.16
C GLN A 163 -7.89 -13.84 -74.67
N PRO A 164 -7.01 -13.13 -75.40
CA PRO A 164 -7.12 -13.00 -76.84
C PRO A 164 -6.82 -14.33 -77.52
N ILE A 165 -7.54 -14.63 -78.60
CA ILE A 165 -7.34 -15.78 -79.46
C ILE A 165 -6.64 -15.31 -80.72
N PHE A 166 -5.51 -15.96 -81.03
CA PHE A 166 -4.76 -15.75 -82.25
C PHE A 166 -4.74 -17.03 -83.08
N GLY A 167 -4.85 -16.87 -84.40
CA GLY A 167 -4.69 -17.96 -85.36
C GLY A 167 -3.23 -18.43 -85.45
N PRO A 168 -2.96 -19.56 -86.14
CA PRO A 168 -1.60 -20.06 -86.36
C PRO A 168 -0.70 -19.07 -87.11
N ASP A 169 -1.31 -18.17 -87.89
CA ASP A 169 -0.70 -17.08 -88.66
C ASP A 169 -0.51 -15.79 -87.85
N GLY A 170 -0.92 -15.78 -86.57
CA GLY A 170 -0.85 -14.60 -85.70
C GLY A 170 -2.00 -13.60 -85.89
N GLN A 171 -2.99 -13.89 -86.74
CA GLN A 171 -4.16 -13.03 -86.90
C GLN A 171 -5.02 -13.04 -85.63
N TYR A 172 -5.51 -11.88 -85.20
CA TYR A 172 -6.47 -11.79 -84.10
C TYR A 172 -7.83 -12.32 -84.54
N LEU A 173 -8.29 -13.41 -83.93
CA LEU A 173 -9.55 -14.08 -84.26
C LEU A 173 -10.68 -13.68 -83.31
N GLY A 174 -10.36 -13.21 -82.10
CA GLY A 174 -11.34 -12.89 -81.08
C GLY A 174 -10.77 -13.08 -79.68
N TYR A 175 -11.62 -13.42 -78.71
CA TYR A 175 -11.20 -13.73 -77.35
C TYR A 175 -12.03 -14.85 -76.72
N VAL A 176 -11.42 -15.59 -75.80
CA VAL A 176 -12.12 -16.49 -74.88
C VAL A 176 -12.21 -15.80 -73.53
N ALA A 177 -13.38 -15.86 -72.91
CA ALA A 177 -13.59 -15.24 -71.61
C ALA A 177 -14.46 -16.08 -70.68
N GLY A 178 -14.16 -15.97 -69.39
CA GLY A 178 -15.01 -16.45 -68.31
C GLY A 178 -15.57 -15.27 -67.52
N ALA A 179 -16.89 -15.20 -67.40
CA ALA A 179 -17.59 -14.26 -66.53
C ALA A 179 -17.73 -14.87 -65.13
N ILE A 180 -17.34 -14.09 -64.12
CA ILE A 180 -17.42 -14.42 -62.70
C ILE A 180 -18.45 -13.48 -62.07
N HIS A 181 -19.49 -14.04 -61.45
CA HIS A 181 -20.46 -13.27 -60.70
C HIS A 181 -19.92 -12.90 -59.30
N LEU A 182 -20.12 -11.64 -58.91
CA LEU A 182 -19.66 -11.12 -57.61
C LEU A 182 -20.72 -11.22 -56.50
N LYS A 183 -21.88 -11.83 -56.77
CA LYS A 183 -22.94 -12.04 -55.75
C LYS A 183 -22.52 -13.08 -54.71
N GLN A 184 -23.14 -13.02 -53.53
CA GLN A 184 -22.81 -13.84 -52.34
C GLN A 184 -22.85 -15.36 -52.53
N SER A 185 -23.47 -15.86 -53.60
CA SER A 185 -23.53 -17.29 -53.93
C SER A 185 -22.52 -17.74 -55.00
N GLY A 186 -21.62 -16.86 -55.44
CA GLY A 186 -20.61 -17.15 -56.47
C GLY A 186 -19.32 -17.75 -55.90
N PRO A 187 -18.45 -18.33 -56.74
CA PRO A 187 -17.20 -18.97 -56.31
C PRO A 187 -16.23 -18.01 -55.59
N LEU A 188 -16.20 -16.75 -56.01
CA LEU A 188 -15.40 -15.72 -55.36
C LEU A 188 -15.99 -15.30 -54.00
N ALA A 189 -17.32 -15.30 -53.88
CA ALA A 189 -17.97 -15.09 -52.60
C ALA A 189 -17.79 -16.28 -51.64
N ALA A 190 -17.63 -17.50 -52.14
CA ALA A 190 -17.24 -18.64 -51.30
C ALA A 190 -15.82 -18.46 -50.74
N LEU A 191 -14.88 -17.95 -51.55
CA LEU A 191 -13.51 -17.65 -51.09
C LEU A 191 -13.45 -16.51 -50.06
N LEU A 192 -14.31 -15.51 -50.21
CA LEU A 192 -14.32 -14.31 -49.35
C LEU A 192 -15.32 -14.38 -48.18
N GLY A 193 -16.28 -15.29 -48.24
CA GLY A 193 -17.49 -15.31 -47.41
C GLY A 193 -17.64 -16.49 -46.47
N GLU A 194 -16.74 -17.49 -46.47
CA GLU A 194 -16.71 -18.54 -45.44
C GLU A 194 -16.17 -18.03 -44.09
N HIS A 195 -16.72 -16.93 -43.58
CA HIS A 195 -16.32 -16.36 -42.29
C HIS A 195 -17.52 -16.27 -41.35
N PHE A 196 -17.56 -17.19 -40.38
CA PHE A 196 -18.64 -17.42 -39.42
C PHE A 196 -18.63 -16.46 -38.23
N TYR A 197 -18.26 -15.20 -38.43
CA TYR A 197 -18.29 -14.23 -37.35
C TYR A 197 -19.74 -13.80 -37.07
N GLN A 198 -20.29 -14.25 -35.95
CA GLN A 198 -21.58 -13.78 -35.41
C GLN A 198 -21.43 -12.53 -34.54
N ASP A 199 -20.22 -11.98 -34.45
CA ASP A 199 -19.82 -10.94 -33.50
C ASP A 199 -19.67 -9.55 -34.17
N GLY A 200 -20.31 -9.36 -35.32
CA GLY A 200 -20.26 -8.11 -36.08
C GLY A 200 -18.95 -7.89 -36.85
N SER A 201 -18.00 -8.84 -36.82
CA SER A 201 -16.83 -8.82 -37.70
C SER A 201 -17.24 -9.18 -39.13
N TYR A 202 -16.65 -8.52 -40.12
CA TYR A 202 -16.91 -8.82 -41.52
C TYR A 202 -15.80 -8.38 -42.46
N ILE A 203 -15.89 -8.91 -43.68
CA ILE A 203 -14.99 -8.61 -44.79
C ILE A 203 -15.78 -7.85 -45.85
N TYR A 204 -15.14 -6.90 -46.52
CA TYR A 204 -15.68 -6.28 -47.73
C TYR A 204 -14.57 -6.05 -48.75
N VAL A 205 -14.95 -5.95 -50.02
CA VAL A 205 -14.03 -5.72 -51.13
C VAL A 205 -14.44 -4.48 -51.90
N VAL A 206 -13.46 -3.67 -52.28
CA VAL A 206 -13.64 -2.45 -53.09
C VAL A 206 -12.81 -2.48 -54.36
N ASP A 207 -13.30 -1.88 -55.43
CA ASP A 207 -12.49 -1.62 -56.63
C ASP A 207 -11.76 -0.27 -56.57
N ARG A 208 -11.00 0.05 -57.63
CA ARG A 208 -10.25 1.30 -57.80
C ARG A 208 -11.12 2.57 -57.75
N THR A 209 -12.42 2.42 -58.00
CA THR A 209 -13.41 3.51 -58.01
C THR A 209 -14.15 3.65 -56.68
N ARG A 210 -13.70 2.95 -55.63
CA ARG A 210 -14.35 2.84 -54.30
C ARG A 210 -15.69 2.10 -54.35
N ARG A 211 -15.98 1.34 -55.40
CA ARG A 211 -17.22 0.57 -55.51
C ARG A 211 -17.13 -0.71 -54.69
N LEU A 212 -18.14 -1.01 -53.89
CA LEU A 212 -18.23 -2.25 -53.14
C LEU A 212 -18.52 -3.44 -54.07
N LEU A 213 -17.58 -4.38 -54.12
CA LEU A 213 -17.67 -5.60 -54.91
C LEU A 213 -18.21 -6.78 -54.09
N TYR A 214 -17.89 -6.78 -52.80
CA TYR A 214 -18.37 -7.77 -51.83
C TYR A 214 -18.68 -7.06 -50.52
N HIS A 215 -19.80 -7.41 -49.90
CA HIS A 215 -20.23 -6.93 -48.59
C HIS A 215 -21.27 -7.90 -48.00
N PRO A 216 -21.34 -8.11 -46.67
CA PRO A 216 -22.33 -9.00 -46.05
C PRO A 216 -23.78 -8.54 -46.24
N GLN A 217 -24.00 -7.22 -46.28
CA GLN A 217 -25.30 -6.62 -46.63
C GLN A 217 -25.43 -6.50 -48.16
N PRO A 218 -26.36 -7.26 -48.80
CA PRO A 218 -26.51 -7.28 -50.25
C PRO A 218 -26.89 -5.92 -50.84
N GLU A 219 -27.65 -5.09 -50.13
CA GLU A 219 -28.06 -3.76 -50.61
C GLU A 219 -26.89 -2.78 -50.84
N ARG A 220 -25.71 -3.05 -50.27
CA ARG A 220 -24.53 -2.20 -50.43
C ARG A 220 -23.69 -2.56 -51.67
N LEU A 221 -23.92 -3.71 -52.28
CA LEU A 221 -23.16 -4.16 -53.44
C LEU A 221 -23.34 -3.18 -54.61
N GLY A 222 -22.22 -2.81 -55.24
CA GLY A 222 -22.20 -1.86 -56.34
C GLY A 222 -22.30 -0.39 -55.93
N THR A 223 -22.49 -0.06 -54.66
CA THR A 223 -22.45 1.34 -54.18
C THR A 223 -21.02 1.85 -54.06
N VAL A 224 -20.84 3.16 -54.23
CA VAL A 224 -19.53 3.82 -54.09
C VAL A 224 -19.39 4.32 -52.66
N VAL A 225 -18.31 3.92 -51.98
CA VAL A 225 -18.02 4.35 -50.61
C VAL A 225 -17.41 5.75 -50.63
N GLY A 226 -17.79 6.58 -49.66
CA GLY A 226 -17.25 7.92 -49.46
C GLY A 226 -15.81 7.93 -48.91
N ALA A 227 -15.48 8.96 -48.14
CA ALA A 227 -14.18 9.07 -47.48
C ALA A 227 -14.00 7.94 -46.45
N ASN A 228 -12.91 7.19 -46.58
CA ASN A 228 -12.55 6.13 -45.65
C ASN A 228 -11.04 5.90 -45.73
N PRO A 229 -10.29 6.13 -44.64
CA PRO A 229 -8.83 6.13 -44.66
C PRO A 229 -8.24 4.77 -45.05
N VAL A 230 -8.92 3.67 -44.70
CA VAL A 230 -8.47 2.32 -45.07
C VAL A 230 -8.65 2.06 -46.56
N ILE A 231 -9.77 2.51 -47.13
CA ILE A 231 -9.99 2.42 -48.58
C ILE A 231 -8.96 3.29 -49.31
N ASP A 232 -8.73 4.51 -48.82
CA ASP A 232 -7.74 5.44 -49.41
C ASP A 232 -6.33 4.82 -49.42
N ALA A 233 -5.89 4.22 -48.32
CA ALA A 233 -4.59 3.54 -48.21
C ALA A 233 -4.47 2.34 -49.17
N VAL A 234 -5.49 1.48 -49.21
CA VAL A 234 -5.55 0.34 -50.15
C VAL A 234 -5.47 0.78 -51.61
N LEU A 235 -6.11 1.90 -51.96
CA LEU A 235 -6.12 2.43 -53.32
C LEU A 235 -4.75 2.98 -53.73
N LEU A 236 -3.94 3.42 -52.77
CA LEU A 236 -2.53 3.78 -52.96
C LEU A 236 -1.60 2.56 -53.08
N GLY A 237 -2.13 1.34 -52.95
CA GLY A 237 -1.35 0.10 -53.01
C GLY A 237 -0.74 -0.31 -51.68
N GLU A 238 -1.18 0.29 -50.58
CA GLU A 238 -0.71 -0.04 -49.24
C GLU A 238 -1.43 -1.28 -48.68
N SER A 239 -0.75 -1.96 -47.76
CA SER A 239 -1.33 -3.05 -46.96
C SER A 239 -0.95 -2.81 -45.51
N GLY A 240 -1.92 -2.89 -44.61
CA GLY A 240 -1.73 -2.43 -43.24
C GLY A 240 -2.94 -2.70 -42.35
N SER A 241 -2.93 -2.09 -41.18
CA SER A 241 -4.04 -2.11 -40.25
C SER A 241 -4.25 -0.75 -39.62
N GLN A 242 -5.50 -0.46 -39.29
CA GLN A 242 -5.89 0.82 -38.72
C GLN A 242 -7.21 0.69 -37.96
N ARG A 243 -7.32 1.41 -36.85
CA ARG A 243 -8.60 1.65 -36.17
C ARG A 243 -9.34 2.79 -36.86
N LEU A 244 -10.60 2.59 -37.21
CA LEU A 244 -11.45 3.60 -37.84
C LEU A 244 -12.90 3.49 -37.37
N ILE A 245 -13.67 4.53 -37.65
CA ILE A 245 -15.13 4.47 -37.55
C ILE A 245 -15.69 4.13 -38.93
N ASN A 246 -16.49 3.09 -39.03
CA ASN A 246 -17.09 2.67 -40.29
C ASN A 246 -18.28 3.58 -40.69
N SER A 247 -18.88 3.32 -41.86
CA SER A 247 -20.02 4.10 -42.37
C SER A 247 -21.30 4.00 -41.53
N GLN A 248 -21.35 3.11 -40.54
CA GLN A 248 -22.47 2.94 -39.61
C GLN A 248 -22.18 3.57 -38.23
N GLY A 249 -21.05 4.26 -38.06
CA GLY A 249 -20.68 4.88 -36.79
C GLY A 249 -20.06 3.91 -35.78
N VAL A 250 -19.74 2.68 -36.18
CA VAL A 250 -19.13 1.68 -35.30
C VAL A 250 -17.61 1.81 -35.36
N ASP A 251 -16.96 1.82 -34.20
CA ASP A 251 -15.51 1.80 -34.07
C ASP A 251 -14.97 0.39 -34.34
N MET A 252 -14.11 0.29 -35.35
CA MET A 252 -13.62 -0.95 -35.94
C MET A 252 -12.10 -1.00 -35.92
N LEU A 253 -11.56 -2.19 -35.68
CA LEU A 253 -10.16 -2.54 -35.90
C LEU A 253 -10.08 -3.22 -37.28
N ALA A 254 -9.52 -2.53 -38.27
CA ALA A 254 -9.45 -3.03 -39.64
C ALA A 254 -8.04 -3.41 -40.05
N GLY A 255 -7.93 -4.45 -40.86
CA GLY A 255 -6.75 -4.81 -41.63
C GLY A 255 -7.10 -4.84 -43.11
N TYR A 256 -6.16 -4.47 -43.95
CA TYR A 256 -6.40 -4.25 -45.36
C TYR A 256 -5.21 -4.64 -46.23
N ALA A 257 -5.50 -5.10 -47.44
CA ALA A 257 -4.49 -5.44 -48.43
C ALA A 257 -5.03 -5.27 -49.85
N GLN A 258 -4.13 -5.01 -50.79
CA GLN A 258 -4.46 -4.86 -52.20
C GLN A 258 -4.20 -6.14 -52.99
N VAL A 259 -5.07 -6.44 -53.96
CA VAL A 259 -4.88 -7.46 -55.01
C VAL A 259 -4.28 -6.76 -56.24
N PRO A 260 -2.97 -6.89 -56.54
CA PRO A 260 -2.29 -6.03 -57.50
C PRO A 260 -2.81 -6.17 -58.95
N SER A 261 -3.13 -7.39 -59.41
CA SER A 261 -3.52 -7.63 -60.81
C SER A 261 -4.80 -6.91 -61.23
N VAL A 262 -5.73 -6.74 -60.29
CA VAL A 262 -7.04 -6.11 -60.51
C VAL A 262 -7.16 -4.76 -59.78
N GLY A 263 -6.24 -4.45 -58.87
CA GLY A 263 -6.26 -3.29 -57.97
C GLY A 263 -7.50 -3.25 -57.09
N TRP A 264 -7.91 -4.40 -56.57
CA TRP A 264 -8.99 -4.48 -55.59
C TRP A 264 -8.43 -4.35 -54.18
N GLY A 265 -9.21 -3.75 -53.31
CA GLY A 265 -8.96 -3.68 -51.89
C GLY A 265 -9.76 -4.71 -51.12
N ILE A 266 -9.09 -5.53 -50.31
CA ILE A 266 -9.75 -6.42 -49.37
C ILE A 266 -9.57 -5.84 -47.97
N VAL A 267 -10.68 -5.66 -47.26
CA VAL A 267 -10.67 -5.15 -45.89
C VAL A 267 -11.39 -6.14 -44.98
N ALA A 268 -10.69 -6.58 -43.95
CA ALA A 268 -11.25 -7.37 -42.85
C ALA A 268 -11.31 -6.51 -41.60
N GLN A 269 -12.44 -6.48 -40.91
CA GLN A 269 -12.61 -5.62 -39.74
C GLN A 269 -13.47 -6.26 -38.65
N ARG A 270 -13.16 -5.89 -37.41
CA ARG A 270 -13.84 -6.35 -36.20
C ARG A 270 -14.23 -5.17 -35.31
N PRO A 271 -15.42 -5.15 -34.68
CA PRO A 271 -15.78 -4.10 -33.73
C PRO A 271 -14.81 -4.05 -32.55
N THR A 272 -14.37 -2.85 -32.16
CA THR A 272 -13.49 -2.66 -31.01
C THR A 272 -14.16 -3.14 -29.72
N GLU A 273 -15.46 -2.85 -29.55
CA GLU A 273 -16.23 -3.26 -28.36
C GLU A 273 -16.24 -4.78 -28.16
N VAL A 274 -16.39 -5.53 -29.24
CA VAL A 274 -16.38 -7.01 -29.23
C VAL A 274 -14.98 -7.55 -28.94
N THR A 275 -13.93 -6.85 -29.38
CA THR A 275 -12.55 -7.19 -29.01
C THR A 275 -12.29 -6.93 -27.53
N LEU A 276 -12.87 -5.87 -26.98
CA LEU A 276 -12.70 -5.45 -25.60
C LEU A 276 -13.65 -6.16 -24.61
N SER A 277 -14.73 -6.79 -25.06
CA SER A 277 -15.62 -7.56 -24.18
C SER A 277 -14.90 -8.75 -23.54
N ALA A 278 -13.91 -9.32 -24.23
CA ALA A 278 -13.02 -10.36 -23.67
C ALA A 278 -12.15 -9.85 -22.51
N LEU A 279 -11.93 -8.53 -22.41
CA LEU A 279 -11.08 -7.93 -21.37
C LEU A 279 -11.68 -8.13 -19.97
N GLU A 280 -13.01 -8.07 -19.82
CA GLU A 280 -13.65 -8.26 -18.51
C GLU A 280 -13.37 -9.66 -17.94
N GLY A 281 -13.49 -10.69 -18.78
CA GLY A 281 -13.15 -12.07 -18.41
C GLY A 281 -11.69 -12.23 -18.03
N LEU A 282 -10.77 -11.70 -18.85
CA LEU A 282 -9.32 -11.73 -18.58
C LEU A 282 -8.97 -10.99 -17.29
N MET A 283 -9.58 -9.83 -17.03
CA MET A 283 -9.34 -9.05 -15.82
C MET A 283 -9.89 -9.73 -14.57
N MET A 284 -11.03 -10.41 -14.68
CA MET A 284 -11.55 -11.23 -13.58
C MET A 284 -10.61 -12.40 -13.25
N GLU A 285 -10.02 -13.03 -14.26
CA GLU A 285 -9.05 -14.12 -14.08
C GLU A 285 -7.76 -13.61 -13.44
N VAL A 286 -7.19 -12.49 -13.93
CA VAL A 286 -6.04 -11.82 -13.30
C VAL A 286 -6.35 -11.45 -11.85
N LEU A 287 -7.54 -10.93 -11.57
CA LEU A 287 -7.95 -10.59 -10.20
C LEU A 287 -8.03 -11.84 -9.32
N ARG A 288 -8.60 -12.95 -9.82
CA ARG A 288 -8.71 -14.21 -9.08
C ARG A 288 -7.33 -14.78 -8.73
N GLU A 289 -6.40 -14.75 -9.66
CA GLU A 289 -5.04 -15.26 -9.47
C GLU A 289 -4.19 -14.35 -8.56
N THR A 290 -4.38 -13.02 -8.64
CA THR A 290 -3.58 -12.05 -7.86
C THR A 290 -4.16 -11.74 -6.47
N ALA A 291 -5.47 -11.86 -6.26
CA ALA A 291 -6.13 -11.60 -4.99
C ALA A 291 -5.56 -12.38 -3.79
N PRO A 292 -5.33 -13.71 -3.84
CA PRO A 292 -4.77 -14.45 -2.71
C PRO A 292 -3.35 -13.96 -2.35
N MET A 293 -2.53 -13.66 -3.36
CA MET A 293 -1.18 -13.11 -3.16
C MET A 293 -1.23 -11.68 -2.60
N ALA A 294 -2.19 -10.87 -3.03
CA ALA A 294 -2.41 -9.52 -2.50
C ALA A 294 -2.82 -9.57 -1.02
N VAL A 295 -3.74 -10.46 -0.64
CA VAL A 295 -4.15 -10.66 0.76
C VAL A 295 -2.98 -11.13 1.61
N LEU A 296 -2.23 -12.13 1.14
CA LEU A 296 -1.03 -12.62 1.82
C LEU A 296 0.00 -11.50 2.03
N THR A 297 0.22 -10.68 1.00
CA THR A 297 1.15 -9.54 1.07
C THR A 297 0.68 -8.49 2.07
N LEU A 298 -0.61 -8.13 2.08
CA LEU A 298 -1.17 -7.19 3.05
C LEU A 298 -1.06 -7.72 4.50
N LEU A 299 -1.33 -9.01 4.71
CA LEU A 299 -1.17 -9.66 6.01
C LEU A 299 0.30 -9.65 6.46
N LEU A 300 1.22 -9.99 5.57
CA LEU A 300 2.66 -10.00 5.86
C LEU A 300 3.17 -8.59 6.18
N VAL A 301 2.82 -7.58 5.38
CA VAL A 301 3.19 -6.18 5.60
C VAL A 301 2.59 -5.67 6.91
N GLY A 302 1.31 -5.95 7.19
CA GLY A 302 0.65 -5.56 8.44
C GLY A 302 1.27 -6.23 9.67
N MET A 303 1.67 -7.50 9.55
CA MET A 303 2.38 -8.24 10.60
C MET A 303 3.76 -7.66 10.85
N LEU A 304 4.57 -7.43 9.81
CA LEU A 304 5.92 -6.85 9.93
C LEU A 304 5.87 -5.42 10.47
N ALA A 305 4.98 -4.57 9.96
CA ALA A 305 4.77 -3.22 10.49
C ALA A 305 4.38 -3.24 11.97
N SER A 306 3.53 -4.20 12.37
CA SER A 306 3.17 -4.41 13.78
C SER A 306 4.36 -4.89 14.62
N LEU A 307 5.20 -5.79 14.09
CA LEU A 307 6.39 -6.29 14.78
C LEU A 307 7.40 -5.17 15.06
N ILE A 308 7.60 -4.28 14.09
CA ILE A 308 8.51 -3.14 14.20
C ILE A 308 7.96 -2.11 15.18
N ALA A 309 6.69 -1.72 15.09
CA ALA A 309 6.17 -0.63 15.90
C ALA A 309 5.82 -1.01 17.36
N ARG A 310 5.62 -2.30 17.66
CA ARG A 310 5.23 -2.78 19.02
C ARG A 310 6.23 -2.39 20.13
N PRO A 311 7.55 -2.63 20.02
CA PRO A 311 8.50 -2.27 21.08
C PRO A 311 8.53 -0.77 21.41
N LEU A 312 8.51 0.10 20.39
CA LEU A 312 8.46 1.56 20.59
C LEU A 312 7.18 2.00 21.29
N TRP A 313 6.03 1.45 20.91
CA TRP A 313 4.76 1.74 21.56
C TRP A 313 4.75 1.30 23.03
N GLN A 314 5.28 0.10 23.34
CA GLN A 314 5.39 -0.39 24.72
C GLN A 314 6.31 0.51 25.57
N LEU A 315 7.44 0.96 25.01
CA LEU A 315 8.36 1.88 25.70
C LEU A 315 7.72 3.26 25.92
N ALA A 316 7.01 3.79 24.92
CA ALA A 316 6.30 5.06 25.05
C ALA A 316 5.20 5.01 26.12
N GLN A 317 4.44 3.91 26.18
CA GLN A 317 3.44 3.71 27.23
C GLN A 317 4.08 3.58 28.61
N ALA A 318 5.16 2.79 28.74
CA ALA A 318 5.88 2.67 30.00
C ALA A 318 6.45 4.02 30.48
N ALA A 319 6.89 4.87 29.55
CA ALA A 319 7.33 6.23 29.87
C ALA A 319 6.19 7.13 30.38
N SER A 320 4.94 6.90 29.99
CA SER A 320 3.79 7.65 30.51
C SER A 320 3.30 7.18 31.89
N GLU A 321 3.72 5.99 32.32
CA GLU A 321 3.34 5.36 33.59
C GLU A 321 4.55 5.28 34.56
N MET A 322 5.48 6.24 34.47
CA MET A 322 6.76 6.23 35.22
C MET A 322 6.62 6.22 36.74
N ASP A 323 5.52 6.74 37.28
CA ASP A 323 5.29 6.85 38.72
C ASP A 323 4.85 5.52 39.37
N ALA A 324 4.53 4.50 38.56
CA ALA A 324 4.11 3.21 39.08
C ALA A 324 5.33 2.36 39.52
N PRO A 325 5.31 1.75 40.72
CA PRO A 325 6.46 1.03 41.28
C PRO A 325 6.92 -0.17 40.45
N GLU A 326 6.05 -0.77 39.63
CA GLU A 326 6.37 -1.91 38.77
C GLU A 326 6.94 -1.53 37.39
N THR A 327 6.99 -0.24 37.06
CA THR A 327 7.36 0.24 35.72
C THR A 327 8.79 -0.13 35.30
N PRO A 328 9.82 -0.09 36.17
CA PRO A 328 11.17 -0.52 35.82
C PRO A 328 11.24 -2.00 35.39
N GLU A 329 10.51 -2.89 36.07
CA GLU A 329 10.45 -4.32 35.73
C GLU A 329 9.67 -4.58 34.45
N ARG A 330 8.58 -3.82 34.22
CA ARG A 330 7.84 -3.87 32.95
C ARG A 330 8.72 -3.46 31.79
N ILE A 331 9.52 -2.40 31.93
CA ILE A 331 10.46 -1.95 30.89
C ILE A 331 11.53 -3.01 30.62
N HIS A 332 12.07 -3.66 31.65
CA HIS A 332 13.04 -4.75 31.49
C HIS A 332 12.50 -5.92 30.66
N ARG A 333 11.22 -6.25 30.79
CA ARG A 333 10.56 -7.33 30.04
C ARG A 333 10.29 -7.02 28.56
N ILE A 334 10.35 -5.74 28.15
CA ILE A 334 10.12 -5.35 26.75
C ILE A 334 11.27 -5.87 25.86
N ARG A 335 10.92 -6.70 24.86
CA ARG A 335 11.86 -7.21 23.85
C ARG A 335 12.16 -6.14 22.81
N SER A 336 13.35 -5.54 22.91
CA SER A 336 13.84 -4.49 21.98
C SER A 336 14.83 -5.09 20.99
N TRP A 337 14.31 -5.67 19.90
CA TRP A 337 15.10 -6.50 18.97
C TRP A 337 15.92 -5.70 17.94
N TYR A 338 15.59 -4.42 17.75
CA TYR A 338 16.33 -3.51 16.87
C TYR A 338 16.96 -2.37 17.67
N PHE A 339 17.91 -1.70 17.02
CA PHE A 339 18.83 -0.75 17.62
C PHE A 339 18.12 0.42 18.33
N GLU A 340 17.19 1.10 17.66
CA GLU A 340 16.51 2.29 18.18
C GLU A 340 15.67 1.96 19.42
N ALA A 341 14.92 0.85 19.40
CA ALA A 341 14.17 0.40 20.57
C ALA A 341 15.10 0.04 21.73
N ALA A 342 16.24 -0.61 21.45
CA ALA A 342 17.21 -1.00 22.48
C ALA A 342 17.89 0.23 23.11
N GLN A 343 18.24 1.23 22.31
CA GLN A 343 18.77 2.51 22.81
C GLN A 343 17.73 3.24 23.67
N LEU A 344 16.50 3.36 23.20
CA LEU A 344 15.43 4.03 23.94
C LEU A 344 15.16 3.34 25.28
N LYS A 345 15.12 1.99 25.30
CA LYS A 345 15.00 1.20 26.54
C LYS A 345 16.11 1.52 27.54
N ARG A 346 17.37 1.56 27.09
CA ARG A 346 18.52 1.87 27.95
C ARG A 346 18.45 3.29 28.51
N ALA A 347 18.17 4.27 27.66
CA ALA A 347 18.05 5.67 28.07
C ALA A 347 16.92 5.85 29.10
N LEU A 348 15.78 5.19 28.89
CA LEU A 348 14.63 5.23 29.78
C LEU A 348 14.96 4.66 31.16
N LEU A 349 15.59 3.48 31.21
CA LEU A 349 15.99 2.84 32.48
C LEU A 349 17.02 3.68 33.25
N LEU A 350 18.01 4.24 32.54
CA LEU A 350 19.02 5.10 33.14
C LEU A 350 18.39 6.40 33.68
N GLY A 351 17.48 7.02 32.92
CA GLY A 351 16.74 8.20 33.36
C GLY A 351 15.90 7.93 34.61
N ILE A 352 15.16 6.83 34.65
CA ILE A 352 14.36 6.43 35.81
C ILE A 352 15.24 6.19 37.04
N SER A 353 16.37 5.51 36.88
CA SER A 353 17.32 5.25 37.98
C SER A 353 17.89 6.55 38.56
N LEU A 354 18.31 7.49 37.70
CA LEU A 354 18.81 8.80 38.14
C LEU A 354 17.72 9.63 38.85
N LEU A 355 16.47 9.59 38.36
CA LEU A 355 15.35 10.25 39.01
C LEU A 355 15.09 9.69 40.41
N HIS A 356 15.03 8.36 40.56
CA HIS A 356 14.84 7.71 41.86
C HIS A 356 15.97 8.06 42.84
N GLN A 357 17.23 8.04 42.38
CA GLN A 357 18.37 8.43 43.21
C GLN A 357 18.27 9.88 43.67
N LYS A 358 17.88 10.81 42.78
CA LYS A 358 17.75 12.23 43.10
C LYS A 358 16.59 12.50 44.05
N ILE A 359 15.45 11.84 43.86
CA ILE A 359 14.30 11.90 44.77
C ILE A 359 14.70 11.37 46.16
N GLY A 360 15.39 10.23 46.22
CA GLY A 360 15.87 9.66 47.49
C GLY A 360 16.81 10.61 48.24
N LYS A 361 17.77 11.23 47.53
CA LYS A 361 18.67 12.23 48.11
C LYS A 361 17.92 13.45 48.62
N LEU A 362 17.01 14.02 47.82
CA LEU A 362 16.20 15.17 48.23
C LEU A 362 15.33 14.86 49.46
N ASN A 363 14.80 13.64 49.56
CA ASN A 363 14.03 13.22 50.72
C ASN A 363 14.90 13.13 51.98
N LEU A 364 16.13 12.62 51.86
CA LEU A 364 17.09 12.60 52.97
C LEU A 364 17.50 14.01 53.40
N ASP A 365 17.86 14.87 52.45
CA ASP A 365 18.23 16.27 52.70
C ASP A 365 17.06 17.04 53.37
N ALA A 366 15.80 16.74 52.98
CA ALA A 366 14.62 17.36 53.56
C ALA A 366 14.30 16.88 55.00
N GLN A 367 14.80 15.71 55.40
CA GLN A 367 14.52 15.09 56.71
C GLN A 367 15.69 15.19 57.71
N THR A 368 16.83 15.74 57.31
CA THR A 368 18.03 15.87 58.15
C THR A 368 18.32 17.33 58.49
N ASP A 369 18.96 17.56 59.64
CA ASP A 369 19.47 18.86 60.05
C ASP A 369 20.86 19.06 59.43
N PRO A 370 21.11 20.15 58.69
CA PRO A 370 22.36 20.33 57.94
C PRO A 370 23.58 20.56 58.85
N LEU A 371 23.39 21.00 60.09
CA LEU A 371 24.49 21.28 61.00
C LEU A 371 25.00 20.00 61.67
N THR A 372 24.08 19.17 62.15
CA THR A 372 24.39 17.99 62.95
C THR A 372 24.37 16.71 62.15
N GLY A 373 23.61 16.64 61.05
CA GLY A 373 23.33 15.40 60.31
C GLY A 373 22.36 14.45 61.04
N LEU A 374 21.76 14.89 62.15
CA LEU A 374 20.66 14.18 62.81
C LEU A 374 19.35 14.41 62.04
N ARG A 375 18.27 13.71 62.37
CA ARG A 375 16.97 14.03 61.78
C ARG A 375 16.50 15.41 62.23
N ASN A 376 15.86 16.16 61.34
CA ASN A 376 15.19 17.40 61.70
C ASN A 376 13.76 17.11 62.19
N ARG A 377 13.00 18.16 62.53
CA ARG A 377 11.60 18.05 62.98
C ARG A 377 10.72 17.22 62.02
N ARG A 378 10.91 17.34 60.69
CA ARG A 378 10.15 16.55 59.71
C ARG A 378 10.54 15.06 59.78
N GLY A 379 11.84 14.77 59.83
CA GLY A 379 12.34 13.40 59.95
C GLY A 379 11.91 12.70 61.25
N LEU A 380 11.74 13.47 62.35
CA LEU A 380 11.15 12.98 63.60
C LEU A 380 9.66 12.63 63.43
N THR A 381 8.86 13.56 62.89
CA THR A 381 7.42 13.33 62.66
C THR A 381 7.20 12.07 61.83
N THR A 382 7.95 11.90 60.73
CA THR A 382 7.88 10.69 59.91
C THR A 382 8.24 9.41 60.68
N ALA A 383 9.25 9.45 61.55
CA ALA A 383 9.61 8.29 62.38
C ALA A 383 8.50 7.91 63.37
N VAL A 384 7.90 8.91 64.02
CA VAL A 384 6.80 8.71 64.97
C VAL A 384 5.58 8.12 64.28
N GLU A 385 5.19 8.68 63.13
CA GLU A 385 4.07 8.17 62.34
C GLU A 385 4.29 6.70 61.93
N MET A 386 5.51 6.35 61.53
CA MET A 386 5.89 4.97 61.20
C MET A 386 5.74 4.03 62.42
N LEU A 387 6.29 4.40 63.58
CA LEU A 387 6.16 3.58 64.80
C LEU A 387 4.71 3.45 65.26
N ARG A 388 3.91 4.51 65.14
CA ARG A 388 2.47 4.48 65.45
C ARG A 388 1.69 3.57 64.50
N ALA A 389 1.98 3.63 63.20
CA ALA A 389 1.36 2.77 62.20
C ALA A 389 1.69 1.28 62.45
N GLU A 390 2.88 1.00 62.95
CA GLU A 390 3.31 -0.34 63.37
C GLU A 390 2.86 -0.74 64.79
N GLN A 391 2.11 0.15 65.49
CA GLN A 391 1.71 -0.01 66.89
C GLN A 391 2.87 -0.35 67.85
N ARG A 392 4.07 0.17 67.58
CA ARG A 392 5.25 -0.06 68.41
C ARG A 392 5.31 0.93 69.55
N HIS A 393 5.50 0.42 70.77
CA HIS A 393 5.80 1.23 71.95
C HIS A 393 7.12 1.99 71.75
N PHE A 394 7.23 3.19 72.32
CA PHE A 394 8.49 3.94 72.29
C PHE A 394 8.62 4.88 73.49
N ALA A 395 9.85 5.12 73.89
CA ALA A 395 10.19 6.17 74.83
C ALA A 395 10.83 7.36 74.10
N VAL A 396 10.69 8.54 74.71
CA VAL A 396 11.16 9.82 74.19
C VAL A 396 12.04 10.45 75.25
N ILE A 397 13.24 10.86 74.85
CA ILE A 397 14.12 11.68 75.66
C ILE A 397 14.23 13.03 74.99
N THR A 398 13.68 14.06 75.61
CA THR A 398 13.95 15.46 75.23
C THR A 398 15.16 15.94 76.01
N LEU A 399 16.08 16.65 75.35
CA LEU A 399 17.25 17.20 76.01
C LEU A 399 17.61 18.57 75.46
N ASP A 400 18.28 19.34 76.30
CA ASP A 400 18.71 20.70 75.99
C ASP A 400 20.05 20.99 76.67
N ILE A 401 20.88 21.75 75.96
CA ILE A 401 22.23 22.11 76.42
C ILE A 401 22.14 23.21 77.47
N ASP A 402 22.57 22.89 78.69
CA ASP A 402 22.48 23.81 79.81
C ASP A 402 23.32 25.07 79.55
N HIS A 403 22.72 26.23 79.77
CA HIS A 403 23.37 27.53 79.61
C HIS A 403 23.90 27.82 78.19
N PHE A 404 23.36 27.17 77.14
CA PHE A 404 23.85 27.35 75.77
C PHE A 404 23.82 28.80 75.28
N LYS A 405 22.78 29.58 75.63
CA LYS A 405 22.76 31.03 75.33
C LYS A 405 24.00 31.75 75.84
N ARG A 406 24.49 31.44 77.04
CA ARG A 406 25.72 32.03 77.59
C ARG A 406 26.96 31.63 76.79
N ILE A 407 26.99 30.41 76.24
CA ILE A 407 28.06 29.95 75.35
C ILE A 407 28.08 30.81 74.08
N ASN A 408 26.92 30.99 73.42
CA ASN A 408 26.81 31.85 72.25
C ASN A 408 27.19 33.30 72.54
N ASP A 409 26.68 33.85 73.65
CA ASP A 409 26.92 35.24 74.04
C ASP A 409 28.40 35.50 74.40
N THR A 410 29.13 34.49 74.89
CA THR A 410 30.54 34.63 75.33
C THR A 410 31.53 34.27 74.21
N CYS A 411 31.27 33.22 73.44
CA CYS A 411 32.23 32.62 72.52
C CYS A 411 31.82 32.74 71.04
N GLY A 412 30.64 33.31 70.75
CA GLY A 412 30.10 33.44 69.40
C GLY A 412 29.36 32.19 68.91
N HIS A 413 28.53 32.39 67.88
CA HIS A 413 27.67 31.34 67.34
C HIS A 413 28.44 30.18 66.69
N ASP A 414 29.60 30.43 66.08
CA ASP A 414 30.41 29.37 65.46
C ASP A 414 30.89 28.33 66.50
N VAL A 415 31.24 28.79 67.71
CA VAL A 415 31.63 27.93 68.83
C VAL A 415 30.40 27.20 69.40
N GLY A 416 29.25 27.87 69.48
CA GLY A 416 27.98 27.22 69.81
C GLY A 416 27.62 26.10 68.83
N ASP A 417 27.80 26.32 67.54
CA ASP A 417 27.58 25.31 66.50
C ASP A 417 28.55 24.12 66.66
N GLN A 418 29.79 24.35 67.07
CA GLN A 418 30.73 23.28 67.40
C GLN A 418 30.25 22.45 68.60
N VAL A 419 29.75 23.09 69.66
CA VAL A 419 29.15 22.41 70.82
C VAL A 419 27.97 21.53 70.38
N ILE A 420 27.08 22.08 69.54
CA ILE A 420 25.92 21.35 69.01
C ILE A 420 26.37 20.11 68.21
N ARG A 421 27.39 20.22 67.34
CA ARG A 421 27.92 19.07 66.59
C ARG A 421 28.49 18.00 67.52
N GLN A 422 29.27 18.41 68.54
CA GLN A 422 29.86 17.45 69.48
C GLN A 422 28.81 16.75 70.33
N VAL A 423 27.78 17.46 70.79
CA VAL A 423 26.64 16.83 71.49
C VAL A 423 25.93 15.84 70.57
N ALA A 424 25.71 16.18 69.30
CA ALA A 424 25.13 15.25 68.32
C ALA A 424 25.99 13.99 68.09
N ASP A 425 27.32 14.12 68.07
CA ASP A 425 28.23 12.98 67.95
C ASP A 425 28.23 12.10 69.21
N LEU A 426 28.17 12.71 70.38
CA LEU A 426 28.00 11.98 71.64
C LEU A 426 26.67 11.24 71.68
N MET A 427 25.58 11.86 71.22
CA MET A 427 24.29 11.19 71.05
C MET A 427 24.40 9.95 70.15
N ARG A 428 25.08 10.06 69.00
CA ARG A 428 25.33 8.89 68.12
C ARG A 428 26.10 7.79 68.82
N SER A 429 27.18 8.14 69.52
CA SER A 429 28.01 7.14 70.23
C SER A 429 27.28 6.45 71.39
N CYS A 430 26.27 7.11 71.96
CA CYS A 430 25.50 6.62 73.10
C CYS A 430 24.21 5.90 72.70
N SER A 431 23.88 5.83 71.41
CA SER A 431 22.64 5.27 70.90
C SER A 431 22.89 4.06 69.99
N ARG A 432 21.87 3.22 69.83
CA ARG A 432 21.89 2.08 68.90
C ARG A 432 21.36 2.49 67.54
N ASP A 433 21.63 1.68 66.52
CA ASP A 433 21.20 1.93 65.13
C ASP A 433 19.68 2.09 64.96
N SER A 434 18.88 1.50 65.86
CA SER A 434 17.42 1.61 65.82
C SER A 434 16.86 2.85 66.52
N ASP A 435 17.69 3.64 67.20
CA ASP A 435 17.25 4.88 67.86
C ASP A 435 17.16 6.02 66.84
N VAL A 436 16.17 6.88 66.99
CA VAL A 436 16.01 8.05 66.12
C VAL A 436 16.49 9.29 66.86
N LEU A 437 17.61 9.82 66.38
CA LEU A 437 18.24 11.03 66.92
C LEU A 437 17.81 12.23 66.12
N CYS A 438 17.29 13.24 66.81
CA CYS A 438 16.71 14.43 66.20
C CYS A 438 17.24 15.71 66.84
N ARG A 439 17.48 16.72 66.02
CA ARG A 439 17.59 18.12 66.46
C ARG A 439 16.27 18.82 66.16
N PHE A 440 15.56 19.22 67.21
CA PHE A 440 14.21 19.77 67.11
C PHE A 440 14.23 21.29 66.91
N GLY A 441 15.21 21.98 67.49
CA GLY A 441 15.36 23.43 67.49
C GLY A 441 16.82 23.89 67.58
N GLY A 442 17.05 25.08 68.13
CA GLY A 442 18.38 25.68 68.26
C GLY A 442 19.36 24.80 69.04
N GLU A 443 19.12 24.61 70.33
CA GLU A 443 19.90 23.76 71.24
C GLU A 443 19.13 22.53 71.74
N GLU A 444 17.96 22.29 71.17
CA GLU A 444 17.01 21.27 71.59
C GLU A 444 17.15 20.00 70.75
N PHE A 445 17.34 18.87 71.43
CA PHE A 445 17.44 17.56 70.81
C PHE A 445 16.41 16.61 71.38
N LEU A 446 16.13 15.56 70.61
CA LEU A 446 15.18 14.53 70.97
C LEU A 446 15.70 13.17 70.52
N VAL A 447 15.60 12.17 71.39
CA VAL A 447 15.91 10.77 71.12
C VAL A 447 14.63 9.96 71.22
N LEU A 448 14.27 9.29 70.13
CA LEU A 448 13.17 8.33 70.09
C LEU A 448 13.75 6.93 70.22
N LEU A 449 13.28 6.17 71.20
CA LEU A 449 13.76 4.82 71.51
C LEU A 449 12.64 3.82 71.24
N PRO A 450 12.62 3.14 70.08
CA PRO A 450 11.62 2.13 69.78
C PRO A 450 11.70 0.94 70.74
N ASN A 451 10.56 0.41 71.17
CA ASN A 451 10.43 -0.72 72.10
C ASN A 451 11.19 -0.54 73.42
N ALA A 452 11.30 0.70 73.91
CA ALA A 452 11.90 1.02 75.20
C ALA A 452 10.82 1.56 76.16
N ASP A 453 10.93 1.19 77.42
CA ASP A 453 10.18 1.76 78.53
C ASP A 453 10.94 2.95 79.16
N CYS A 454 10.29 3.66 80.10
CA CYS A 454 10.90 4.78 80.79
C CYS A 454 12.19 4.40 81.54
N HIS A 455 12.28 3.19 82.07
CA HIS A 455 13.46 2.74 82.81
C HIS A 455 14.67 2.61 81.87
N SER A 456 14.49 1.92 80.74
CA SER A 456 15.53 1.78 79.71
C SER A 456 15.90 3.14 79.11
N ALA A 457 14.92 4.00 78.87
CA ALA A 457 15.16 5.36 78.39
C ALA A 457 15.93 6.22 79.40
N ALA A 458 15.63 6.11 80.69
CA ALA A 458 16.38 6.80 81.74
C ALA A 458 17.84 6.34 81.79
N GLN A 459 18.11 5.04 81.61
CA GLN A 459 19.49 4.52 81.55
C GLN A 459 20.26 5.08 80.35
N VAL A 460 19.64 5.14 79.17
CA VAL A 460 20.25 5.74 77.96
C VAL A 460 20.49 7.24 78.17
N GLY A 461 19.51 7.95 78.74
CA GLY A 461 19.60 9.38 79.00
C GLY A 461 20.66 9.75 80.04
N GLU A 462 20.79 8.99 81.13
CA GLU A 462 21.85 9.20 82.14
C GLU A 462 23.24 8.88 81.59
N ARG A 463 23.36 7.84 80.76
CA ARG A 463 24.62 7.56 80.05
C ARG A 463 25.00 8.73 79.16
N LEU A 464 24.08 9.23 78.35
CA LEU A 464 24.32 10.38 77.49
C LEU A 464 24.69 11.63 78.31
N ARG A 465 23.99 11.89 79.41
CA ARG A 465 24.28 13.01 80.32
C ARG A 465 25.71 12.95 80.84
N HIS A 466 26.13 11.79 81.35
CA HIS A 466 27.48 11.59 81.85
C HIS A 466 28.55 11.71 80.75
N CYS A 467 28.29 11.19 79.54
CA CYS A 467 29.20 11.34 78.42
C CYS A 467 29.38 12.81 78.02
N VAL A 468 28.31 13.60 78.03
CA VAL A 468 28.39 15.05 77.73
C VAL A 468 29.11 15.81 78.84
N GLU A 469 28.80 15.53 80.11
CA GLU A 469 29.45 16.15 81.27
C GLU A 469 30.97 15.90 81.32
N GLN A 470 31.40 14.70 80.91
CA GLN A 470 32.82 14.32 80.88
C GLN A 470 33.55 14.77 79.61
N ALA A 471 32.82 15.04 78.52
CA ALA A 471 33.41 15.50 77.28
C ALA A 471 33.98 16.92 77.46
N LYS A 472 35.27 17.07 77.18
CA LYS A 472 35.90 18.39 77.08
C LYS A 472 35.66 18.92 75.68
N ILE A 473 34.79 19.90 75.56
CA ILE A 473 34.53 20.59 74.29
C ILE A 473 35.54 21.73 74.16
N ASP A 474 36.33 21.70 73.11
CA ASP A 474 37.35 22.72 72.83
C ASP A 474 36.75 24.12 72.92
N THR A 475 37.50 25.06 73.51
CA THR A 475 37.11 26.49 73.68
C THR A 475 36.11 26.79 74.80
N VAL A 476 35.22 25.87 75.18
CA VAL A 476 34.17 26.12 76.22
C VAL A 476 34.28 25.26 77.47
N GLY A 477 35.08 24.19 77.44
CA GLY A 477 35.30 23.31 78.59
C GLY A 477 34.19 22.26 78.73
N ALA A 478 33.79 21.99 79.97
CA ALA A 478 32.73 21.02 80.27
C ALA A 478 31.35 21.67 80.05
N VAL A 479 30.49 20.98 79.29
CA VAL A 479 29.11 21.35 79.05
C VAL A 479 28.21 20.30 79.69
N THR A 480 27.05 20.71 80.22
CA THR A 480 26.07 19.78 80.77
C THR A 480 24.78 19.83 79.97
N ILE A 481 23.99 18.76 80.06
CA ILE A 481 22.66 18.69 79.46
C ILE A 481 21.64 18.32 80.53
N SER A 482 20.44 18.89 80.40
CA SER A 482 19.27 18.45 81.15
C SER A 482 18.40 17.58 80.25
N LEU A 483 17.75 16.56 80.81
CA LEU A 483 16.92 15.60 80.05
C LEU A 483 15.55 15.38 80.70
N GLY A 484 14.54 15.19 79.86
CA GLY A 484 13.19 14.80 80.25
C GLY A 484 12.75 13.55 79.48
N VAL A 485 12.23 12.55 80.19
CA VAL A 485 11.82 11.25 79.62
C VAL A 485 10.31 11.08 79.73
N ALA A 486 9.68 10.60 78.66
CA ALA A 486 8.32 10.11 78.66
C ALA A 486 8.18 8.87 77.76
N GLU A 487 7.06 8.17 77.86
CA GLU A 487 6.82 6.92 77.13
C GLU A 487 5.41 6.88 76.57
N TRP A 488 5.29 6.40 75.33
CA TRP A 488 4.01 6.18 74.68
C TRP A 488 3.61 4.70 74.75
N PRO A 489 2.35 4.37 75.11
CA PRO A 489 1.24 5.27 75.45
C PRO A 489 1.13 5.65 76.94
N THR A 490 2.06 5.20 77.79
CA THR A 490 1.99 5.32 79.26
C THR A 490 1.78 6.75 79.77
N HIS A 491 2.38 7.75 79.11
CA HIS A 491 2.33 9.16 79.51
C HIS A 491 1.42 10.02 78.61
N GLY A 492 0.70 9.42 77.66
CA GLY A 492 -0.21 10.12 76.76
C GLY A 492 -0.73 9.23 75.64
N GLU A 493 -1.96 9.46 75.21
CA GLU A 493 -2.62 8.71 74.14
C GLU A 493 -2.05 9.07 72.76
N THR A 494 -1.54 10.30 72.62
CA THR A 494 -0.93 10.82 71.39
C THR A 494 0.56 11.08 71.57
N ALA A 495 1.33 10.99 70.48
CA ALA A 495 2.76 11.28 70.53
C ALA A 495 3.05 12.73 70.94
N GLU A 496 2.18 13.66 70.56
CA GLU A 496 2.25 15.07 70.92
C GLU A 496 2.11 15.27 72.44
N GLN A 497 1.20 14.53 73.09
CA GLN A 497 1.07 14.53 74.55
C GLN A 497 2.33 13.98 75.22
N VAL A 498 2.89 12.88 74.71
CA VAL A 498 4.12 12.27 75.25
C VAL A 498 5.32 13.21 75.09
N PHE A 499 5.46 13.87 73.94
CA PHE A 499 6.48 14.90 73.71
C PHE A 499 6.34 16.06 74.68
N LYS A 500 5.11 16.55 74.89
CA LYS A 500 4.83 17.60 75.88
C LYS A 500 5.20 17.16 77.30
N ARG A 501 4.92 15.90 77.68
CA ARG A 501 5.29 15.37 79.01
C ARG A 501 6.81 15.23 79.18
N ALA A 502 7.53 14.83 78.14
CA ALA A 502 8.99 14.81 78.16
C ALA A 502 9.54 16.24 78.34
N ASP A 503 9.01 17.21 77.60
CA ASP A 503 9.41 18.63 77.71
C ASP A 503 9.10 19.23 79.10
N GLU A 504 7.94 18.91 79.68
CA GLU A 504 7.61 19.29 81.06
C GLU A 504 8.61 18.70 82.08
N ALA A 505 9.05 17.46 81.87
CA ALA A 505 10.07 16.82 82.72
C ALA A 505 11.45 17.47 82.53
N LEU A 506 11.83 17.82 81.30
CA LEU A 506 13.05 18.57 80.98
C LEU A 506 13.04 19.95 81.65
N TYR A 507 11.92 20.66 81.58
CA TYR A 507 11.76 21.95 82.24
C TYR A 507 11.96 21.84 83.75
N ARG A 508 11.36 20.82 84.39
CA ARG A 508 11.59 20.54 85.82
C ARG A 508 13.04 20.20 86.12
N ALA A 509 13.73 19.49 85.23
CA ALA A 509 15.15 19.16 85.38
C ALA A 509 16.01 20.43 85.39
N LYS A 510 15.70 21.39 84.50
CA LYS A 510 16.34 22.70 84.46
C LYS A 510 16.08 23.52 85.75
N GLN A 511 14.86 23.51 86.27
CA GLN A 511 14.53 24.22 87.52
C GLN A 511 15.14 23.59 88.76
N ALA A 512 15.25 22.26 88.79
CA ALA A 512 15.79 21.53 89.94
C ALA A 512 17.33 21.63 90.07
N GLY A 513 18.00 22.40 89.22
CA GLY A 513 19.43 22.65 89.29
C GLY A 513 20.24 22.17 88.08
N ARG A 514 19.58 21.80 86.97
CA ARG A 514 20.20 21.36 85.71
C ARG A 514 21.06 20.09 85.85
N ASN A 515 21.72 19.68 84.76
CA ASN A 515 22.58 18.49 84.68
C ASN A 515 21.94 17.24 85.31
N ARG A 516 20.70 16.93 84.91
CA ARG A 516 19.95 15.78 85.43
C ARG A 516 18.89 15.30 84.46
N LEU A 517 18.45 14.07 84.66
CA LEU A 517 17.31 13.48 83.99
C LEU A 517 16.11 13.44 84.93
N LEU A 518 14.92 13.82 84.44
CA LEU A 518 13.66 13.53 85.12
C LEU A 518 12.73 12.73 84.19
N VAL A 519 12.02 11.76 84.78
CA VAL A 519 10.96 11.01 84.11
C VAL A 519 9.62 11.69 84.38
N ALA A 520 8.77 11.79 83.37
CA ALA A 520 7.41 12.31 83.52
C ALA A 520 6.63 11.49 84.56
N PRO A 521 5.80 12.13 85.40
CA PRO A 521 4.99 11.40 86.37
C PRO A 521 3.92 10.56 85.68
N SER A 522 3.73 9.32 86.11
CA SER A 522 2.68 8.45 85.60
C SER A 522 1.33 8.81 86.25
N GLY A 523 0.39 9.40 85.50
CA GLY A 523 -0.98 9.71 85.94
C GLY A 523 -1.40 11.19 85.85
N ASN A 524 -2.70 11.44 85.68
CA ASN A 524 -3.37 12.75 85.51
C ASN A 524 -3.13 13.75 86.67
N ALA A 525 -1.90 14.24 86.83
CA ALA A 525 -1.63 15.46 87.57
C ALA A 525 -1.58 16.62 86.56
N GLU A 526 -2.62 17.45 86.56
CA GLU A 526 -2.54 18.81 86.01
C GLU A 526 -1.35 19.55 86.64
N PRO A 527 -0.64 20.40 85.88
CA PRO A 527 0.34 21.30 86.49
C PRO A 527 -0.39 22.26 87.45
N PRO A 528 0.21 22.66 88.58
CA PRO A 528 -0.31 23.82 89.30
C PRO A 528 -0.23 25.04 88.38
N ALA A 529 -1.31 25.83 88.36
CA ALA A 529 -1.41 27.06 87.60
C ALA A 529 -0.21 27.98 87.87
N SER A 530 0.40 28.49 86.81
CA SER A 530 1.41 29.55 86.85
C SER A 530 0.85 30.82 87.50
N GLN A 531 1.63 31.42 88.39
CA GLN A 531 1.60 32.86 88.67
C GLN A 531 2.83 33.51 88.04
#